data_AF-A0A7W9ST11-F1
#
_entry.id   AF-A0A7W9ST11-F1
#
_cell.length_a   1.000
_cell.length_b   1.000
_cell.length_c   1.000
_cell.angle_alpha   90.00
_cell.angle_beta   90.00
_cell.angle_gamma   90.00
#
_symmetry.space_group_name_H-M   'P 1'
#
loop_
_entity.id
_entity.type
_entity.pdbx_description
1 polymer ?
#
loop_
_entity_poly.entity_id
_entity_poly.type
_entity_poly.pdbx_seq_one_letter_code
_entity_poly.pdbx_strand_id
1 'polypeptide(L)'
;MVDENTGSSRLILTEEEPETKVVRIPLPPQLKADEEQQREAERAADAVAQAALLQHARRGAQLPPPAVSAPPVVKTVEAKPKQAAAPEKCPSCGQTISAQDAGFSFCTHCGADLPKASLSLESAPRVELRPPVRMQTPQEEVLPNGVRDTRATVRKIVQVHNGVGQLQAQQVASGTTSSTTSSAQVEIEFRREVNPTVHAILSFLFPGVGQLLNGQVGKGILLILAAFVAVTLLRLEPFGILMLILRAGIGMDAYKIGEKRRNGQKVGEGDWEIA
;
A
#
# COMPACT_ATOMS: atom_id res chain seq x y z
N MET A 1 -25.58 -69.24 -13.31
CA MET A 1 -25.00 -68.84 -14.60
C MET A 1 -25.89 -67.75 -15.16
N VAL A 2 -25.53 -66.50 -14.92
CA VAL A 2 -26.15 -65.32 -15.54
C VAL A 2 -24.96 -64.42 -15.86
N ASP A 3 -24.67 -64.26 -17.15
CA ASP A 3 -23.48 -63.56 -17.64
C ASP A 3 -23.70 -62.05 -17.72
N GLU A 4 -22.58 -61.37 -17.43
CA GLU A 4 -22.29 -59.96 -17.53
C GLU A 4 -22.37 -59.43 -18.97
N ASN A 5 -22.90 -58.21 -19.15
CA ASN A 5 -22.36 -57.29 -20.17
C ASN A 5 -22.81 -55.84 -19.88
N THR A 6 -21.97 -55.04 -19.23
CA THR A 6 -22.16 -53.59 -19.10
C THR A 6 -20.99 -52.89 -19.79
N GLY A 7 -21.27 -52.35 -20.98
CA GLY A 7 -20.33 -51.60 -21.80
C GLY A 7 -19.94 -50.26 -21.16
N SER A 8 -18.63 -50.09 -20.97
CA SER A 8 -17.98 -48.86 -20.51
C SER A 8 -17.26 -48.22 -21.68
N SER A 9 -17.79 -47.11 -22.20
CA SER A 9 -17.12 -46.30 -23.22
C SER A 9 -16.39 -45.14 -22.55
N ARG A 10 -15.07 -45.28 -22.44
CA ARG A 10 -14.13 -44.23 -21.98
C ARG A 10 -13.52 -43.56 -23.21
N LEU A 11 -13.85 -42.30 -23.46
CA LEU A 11 -13.16 -41.46 -24.44
C LEU A 11 -11.90 -40.87 -23.81
N ILE A 12 -10.76 -41.15 -24.43
CA ILE A 12 -9.46 -40.54 -24.14
C ILE A 12 -9.11 -39.68 -25.35
N LEU A 13 -8.91 -38.38 -25.16
CA LEU A 13 -8.18 -37.53 -26.10
C LEU A 13 -7.19 -36.68 -25.31
N THR A 14 -5.94 -36.82 -25.74
CA THR A 14 -4.69 -36.24 -25.22
C THR A 14 -4.47 -34.85 -25.81
N GLU A 15 -4.16 -33.86 -24.98
CA GLU A 15 -3.71 -32.53 -25.41
C GLU A 15 -2.17 -32.49 -25.43
N GLU A 16 -1.58 -32.21 -26.59
CA GLU A 16 -0.14 -31.92 -26.75
C GLU A 16 0.11 -30.39 -26.71
N GLU A 17 1.07 -29.95 -25.90
CA GLU A 17 1.51 -28.55 -25.80
C GLU A 17 2.62 -28.21 -26.82
N PRO A 18 2.52 -27.12 -27.59
CA PRO A 18 3.56 -26.75 -28.55
C PRO A 18 4.58 -25.73 -28.02
N GLU A 19 5.86 -26.01 -28.28
CA GLU A 19 6.99 -25.10 -28.05
C GLU A 19 6.96 -23.87 -28.99
N THR A 20 7.25 -22.68 -28.46
CA THR A 20 7.26 -21.41 -29.23
C THR A 20 8.65 -20.80 -29.37
N LYS A 21 9.08 -20.64 -30.63
CA LYS A 21 10.33 -20.02 -31.07
C LYS A 21 10.14 -18.50 -31.24
N VAL A 22 10.82 -17.68 -30.45
CA VAL A 22 10.64 -16.21 -30.45
C VAL A 22 11.46 -15.54 -31.56
N VAL A 23 10.76 -15.08 -32.60
CA VAL A 23 11.29 -14.25 -33.69
C VAL A 23 11.17 -12.78 -33.29
N ARG A 24 12.28 -12.01 -33.33
CA ARG A 24 12.23 -10.56 -33.11
C ARG A 24 11.80 -9.86 -34.39
N ILE A 25 10.64 -9.23 -34.34
CA ILE A 25 10.02 -8.51 -35.46
C ILE A 25 10.51 -7.04 -35.41
N PRO A 26 10.99 -6.47 -36.52
CA PRO A 26 11.33 -5.05 -36.60
C PRO A 26 10.10 -4.19 -36.33
N LEU A 27 10.29 -3.15 -35.52
CA LEU A 27 9.19 -2.32 -35.04
C LEU A 27 8.48 -1.60 -36.18
N PRO A 28 7.13 -1.56 -36.16
CA PRO A 28 6.37 -0.79 -37.11
C PRO A 28 6.71 0.71 -36.98
N PRO A 29 6.81 1.44 -38.10
CA PRO A 29 7.18 2.86 -38.10
C PRO A 29 6.20 3.76 -37.33
N GLN A 30 4.99 3.30 -37.04
CA GLN A 30 3.98 4.07 -36.31
C GLN A 30 4.38 4.37 -34.86
N LEU A 31 5.08 3.45 -34.19
CA LEU A 31 5.52 3.65 -32.81
C LEU A 31 6.57 4.75 -32.64
N LYS A 32 7.32 5.07 -33.70
CA LYS A 32 8.28 6.18 -33.68
C LYS A 32 7.57 7.53 -33.73
N ALA A 33 6.45 7.61 -34.44
CA ALA A 33 5.64 8.82 -34.49
C ALA A 33 4.96 9.08 -33.14
N ASP A 34 4.49 8.02 -32.48
CA ASP A 34 3.84 8.13 -31.17
C ASP A 34 4.83 8.62 -30.08
N GLU A 35 6.08 8.14 -30.08
CA GLU A 35 7.12 8.61 -29.15
C GLU A 35 7.47 10.10 -29.33
N GLU A 36 7.52 10.58 -30.57
CA GLU A 36 7.80 11.98 -30.87
C GLU A 36 6.63 12.88 -30.44
N GLN A 37 5.40 12.45 -30.74
CA GLN A 37 4.18 13.14 -30.34
C GLN A 37 4.05 13.20 -28.81
N GLN A 38 4.49 12.16 -28.10
CA GLN A 38 4.47 12.13 -26.65
C GLN A 38 5.51 13.09 -26.03
N ARG A 39 6.70 13.21 -26.62
CA ARG A 39 7.71 14.20 -26.20
C ARG A 39 7.23 15.62 -26.43
N GLU A 40 6.47 15.87 -27.49
CA GLU A 40 5.86 17.19 -27.72
C GLU A 40 4.78 17.49 -26.68
N ALA A 41 3.93 16.52 -26.34
CA ALA A 41 2.92 16.67 -25.30
C ALA A 41 3.53 16.95 -23.92
N GLU A 42 4.64 16.30 -23.57
CA GLU A 42 5.36 16.53 -22.31
C GLU A 42 5.95 17.96 -22.24
N ARG A 43 6.59 18.43 -23.32
CA ARG A 43 7.08 19.82 -23.40
C ARG A 43 5.95 20.86 -23.29
N ALA A 44 4.78 20.56 -23.86
CA ALA A 44 3.61 21.45 -23.76
C ALA A 44 3.07 21.50 -22.32
N ALA A 45 3.02 20.37 -21.62
CA ALA A 45 2.60 20.32 -20.22
C ALA A 45 3.53 21.11 -19.30
N ASP A 46 4.86 20.99 -19.49
CA ASP A 46 5.86 21.74 -18.71
C ASP A 46 5.73 23.25 -18.92
N ALA A 47 5.48 23.69 -20.16
CA ALA A 47 5.27 25.10 -20.47
C ALA A 47 4.04 25.68 -19.74
N VAL A 48 2.94 24.91 -19.66
CA VAL A 48 1.73 25.32 -18.92
C VAL A 48 1.98 25.37 -17.41
N ALA A 49 2.69 24.38 -16.86
CA ALA A 49 3.05 24.37 -15.44
C ALA A 49 3.92 25.58 -15.06
N GLN A 50 4.89 25.94 -15.91
CA GLN A 50 5.75 27.10 -15.70
C GLN A 50 4.96 28.42 -15.79
N ALA A 51 4.00 28.52 -16.72
CA ALA A 51 3.11 29.67 -16.81
C ALA A 51 2.21 29.83 -15.57
N ALA A 52 1.70 28.72 -15.03
CA ALA A 52 0.90 28.73 -13.80
C ALA A 52 1.70 29.21 -12.58
N LEU A 53 2.95 28.75 -12.44
CA LEU A 53 3.86 29.22 -11.37
C LEU A 53 4.09 30.73 -11.44
N LEU A 54 4.30 31.27 -12.65
CA LEU A 54 4.46 32.71 -12.83
C LEU A 54 3.17 33.50 -12.48
N GLN A 55 1.99 32.95 -12.78
CA GLN A 55 0.73 33.57 -12.37
C GLN A 55 0.54 33.57 -10.85
N HIS A 56 0.90 32.50 -10.15
CA HIS A 56 0.87 32.43 -8.70
C HIS A 56 1.84 33.43 -8.06
N ALA A 57 3.06 33.55 -8.58
CA ALA A 57 4.03 34.54 -8.12
C ALA A 57 3.50 35.98 -8.24
N ARG A 58 2.81 36.29 -9.34
CA ARG A 58 2.17 37.62 -9.54
C ARG A 58 1.04 37.90 -8.55
N ARG A 59 0.22 36.89 -8.21
CA ARG A 59 -0.85 37.06 -7.22
C ARG A 59 -0.33 37.31 -5.80
N GLY A 60 0.79 36.70 -5.42
CA GLY A 60 1.41 36.92 -4.12
C GLY A 60 1.85 38.38 -3.90
N ALA A 61 2.21 39.10 -4.96
CA ALA A 61 2.63 40.50 -4.89
C ALA A 61 1.47 41.52 -4.75
N GLN A 62 0.22 41.08 -4.93
CA GLN A 62 -0.98 41.95 -4.92
C GLN A 62 -1.84 41.82 -3.67
N LEU A 63 -1.41 41.07 -2.65
CA LEU A 63 -2.11 41.03 -1.38
C LEU A 63 -2.04 42.42 -0.72
N PRO A 64 -3.18 43.09 -0.48
CA PRO A 64 -3.20 44.32 0.28
C PRO A 64 -2.60 44.05 1.68
N PRO A 65 -1.86 45.02 2.26
CA PRO A 65 -1.29 44.85 3.59
C PRO A 65 -2.40 44.43 4.58
N PRO A 66 -2.14 43.46 5.47
CA PRO A 66 -3.15 42.96 6.39
C PRO A 66 -3.68 44.13 7.22
N ALA A 67 -4.99 44.36 7.12
CA ALA A 67 -5.69 45.34 7.94
C ALA A 67 -5.52 44.94 9.41
N VAL A 68 -4.83 45.79 10.17
CA VAL A 68 -4.63 45.66 11.62
C VAL A 68 -6.01 45.73 12.28
N SER A 69 -6.59 44.58 12.59
CA SER A 69 -7.83 44.48 13.37
C SER A 69 -7.48 44.32 14.85
N ALA A 70 -8.14 45.15 15.67
CA ALA A 70 -7.96 45.21 17.10
C ALA A 70 -8.31 43.88 17.80
N PRO A 71 -7.60 43.52 18.88
CA PRO A 71 -7.81 42.24 19.57
C PRO A 71 -9.15 42.21 20.33
N PRO A 72 -9.91 41.10 20.25
CA PRO A 72 -11.07 40.89 21.11
C PRO A 72 -10.64 40.50 22.53
N VAL A 73 -11.24 41.17 23.51
CA VAL A 73 -11.09 40.91 24.95
C VAL A 73 -11.77 39.58 25.29
N VAL A 74 -10.99 38.53 25.51
CA VAL A 74 -11.45 37.23 26.01
C VAL A 74 -11.17 37.15 27.51
N LYS A 75 -12.24 37.01 28.31
CA LYS A 75 -12.18 36.80 29.76
C LYS A 75 -11.71 35.38 30.06
N THR A 76 -10.58 35.27 30.75
CA THR A 76 -9.96 34.04 31.23
C THR A 76 -10.65 33.58 32.53
N VAL A 77 -11.06 32.31 32.58
CA VAL A 77 -11.46 31.64 33.83
C VAL A 77 -10.27 30.83 34.31
N GLU A 78 -9.72 31.18 35.48
CA GLU A 78 -8.59 30.53 36.12
C GLU A 78 -8.98 29.14 36.67
N ALA A 79 -8.39 28.09 36.09
CA ALA A 79 -8.28 26.79 36.73
C ALA A 79 -6.81 26.58 37.16
N LYS A 80 -6.59 26.44 38.46
CA LYS A 80 -5.29 26.27 39.13
C LYS A 80 -4.69 24.89 38.79
N PRO A 81 -3.58 24.80 38.03
CA PRO A 81 -2.91 23.53 37.77
C PRO A 81 -1.86 23.25 38.84
N LYS A 82 -1.91 22.01 39.37
CA LYS A 82 -0.93 21.46 40.29
C LYS A 82 0.33 21.10 39.49
N GLN A 83 1.37 21.93 39.62
CA GLN A 83 2.65 21.78 38.91
C GLN A 83 3.38 20.53 39.37
N ALA A 84 3.46 19.53 38.51
CA ALA A 84 4.54 18.55 38.53
C ALA A 84 5.64 19.09 37.61
N ALA A 85 6.81 19.40 38.19
CA ALA A 85 7.96 19.92 37.46
C ALA A 85 8.51 18.84 36.51
N ALA A 86 8.31 19.03 35.21
CA ALA A 86 8.91 18.21 34.18
C ALA A 86 10.40 18.58 33.99
N PRO A 87 11.28 17.63 33.65
CA PRO A 87 12.68 17.93 33.35
C PRO A 87 12.79 18.74 32.04
N GLU A 88 13.28 19.97 32.13
CA GLU A 88 13.37 20.90 31.00
C GLU A 88 14.46 20.55 29.97
N LYS A 89 15.36 19.60 30.24
CA LYS A 89 16.55 19.32 29.40
C LYS A 89 16.79 17.84 29.17
N CYS A 90 17.20 17.47 27.96
CA CYS A 90 17.63 16.13 27.61
C CYS A 90 18.90 15.73 28.37
N PRO A 91 18.96 14.56 29.02
CA PRO A 91 20.14 14.13 29.78
C PRO A 91 21.35 13.81 28.90
N SER A 92 21.15 13.50 27.62
CA SER A 92 22.24 13.14 26.71
C SER A 92 22.87 14.35 26.01
N CYS A 93 22.07 15.29 25.53
CA CYS A 93 22.57 16.43 24.75
C CYS A 93 22.39 17.80 25.42
N GLY A 94 21.67 17.89 26.53
CA GLY A 94 21.44 19.13 27.28
C GLY A 94 20.48 20.13 26.61
N GLN A 95 19.96 19.83 25.42
CA GLN A 95 18.97 20.64 24.72
C GLN A 95 17.63 20.65 25.46
N THR A 96 16.94 21.79 25.42
CA THR A 96 15.61 21.96 26.01
C THR A 96 14.56 21.25 25.17
N ILE A 97 13.71 20.44 25.80
CA ILE A 97 12.64 19.70 25.10
C ILE A 97 11.44 20.65 24.98
N SER A 98 11.04 20.98 23.75
CA SER A 98 9.88 21.84 23.53
C SER A 98 8.60 21.11 23.94
N ALA A 99 7.58 21.84 24.41
CA ALA A 99 6.30 21.25 24.82
C ALA A 99 5.60 20.44 23.70
N GLN A 100 5.93 20.74 22.45
CA GLN A 100 5.43 20.01 21.27
C GLN A 100 6.02 18.59 21.16
N ASP A 101 7.19 18.35 21.73
CA ASP A 101 7.90 17.07 21.68
C ASP A 101 7.57 16.15 22.87
N ALA A 102 6.68 16.60 23.77
CA ALA A 102 6.29 15.88 24.98
C ALA A 102 5.50 14.56 24.74
N GLY A 103 5.34 14.13 23.49
CA GLY A 103 4.71 12.84 23.13
C GLY A 103 5.68 11.74 22.69
N PHE A 104 6.96 12.06 22.48
CA PHE A 104 7.93 11.11 21.91
C PHE A 104 8.77 10.44 23.00
N SER A 105 9.11 9.15 22.79
CA SER A 105 9.97 8.39 23.70
C SER A 105 11.47 8.66 23.50
N PHE A 106 11.84 9.58 22.62
CA PHE A 106 13.22 9.89 22.25
C PHE A 106 13.39 11.39 22.00
N CYS A 107 14.63 11.88 22.11
CA CYS A 107 14.99 13.28 21.86
C CYS A 107 15.08 13.57 20.36
N THR A 108 14.36 14.60 19.88
CA THR A 108 14.37 15.04 18.48
C THR A 108 15.73 15.58 18.01
N HIS A 109 16.58 16.05 18.93
CA HIS A 109 17.90 16.60 18.60
C HIS A 109 19.02 15.55 18.52
N CYS A 110 19.02 14.52 19.37
CA CYS A 110 20.14 13.57 19.45
C CYS A 110 19.73 12.09 19.31
N GLY A 111 18.43 11.79 19.28
CA GLY A 111 17.91 10.43 19.15
C GLY A 111 18.02 9.57 20.42
N ALA A 112 18.52 10.10 21.54
CA ALA A 112 18.58 9.35 22.79
C ALA A 112 17.18 9.12 23.38
N ASP A 113 16.96 7.93 23.95
CA ASP A 113 15.70 7.59 24.61
C ASP A 113 15.47 8.44 25.86
N LEU A 114 14.26 8.98 26.01
CA LEU A 114 13.85 9.71 27.20
C LEU A 114 13.28 8.73 28.23
N PRO A 115 13.65 8.84 29.52
CA PRO A 115 13.14 7.93 30.54
C PRO A 115 11.62 8.08 30.65
N LYS A 116 10.89 6.97 30.46
CA LYS A 116 9.41 6.88 30.48
C LYS A 116 8.74 7.48 31.74
N ALA A 117 9.51 7.74 32.80
CA ALA A 117 9.02 8.32 34.04
C ALA A 117 8.47 9.76 33.89
N SER A 118 8.84 10.50 32.84
CA SER A 118 8.37 11.89 32.63
C SER A 118 7.07 12.02 31.83
N LEU A 119 6.50 10.92 31.32
CA LEU A 119 5.33 10.94 30.42
C LEU A 119 4.04 10.46 31.07
N SER A 120 3.99 10.35 32.40
CA SER A 120 2.74 10.15 33.11
C SER A 120 1.98 11.47 33.21
N LEU A 121 1.43 11.94 32.07
CA LEU A 121 0.24 12.78 32.14
C LEU A 121 -0.85 11.91 32.77
N GLU A 122 -1.18 12.23 34.02
CA GLU A 122 -2.29 11.67 34.78
C GLU A 122 -3.57 11.86 33.96
N SER A 123 -3.94 10.80 33.24
CA SER A 123 -5.17 10.75 32.47
C SER A 123 -6.34 10.52 33.42
N ALA A 124 -7.42 11.24 33.13
CA ALA A 124 -8.76 11.25 33.74
C ALA A 124 -9.29 9.87 34.23
N PRO A 125 -10.27 9.85 35.15
CA PRO A 125 -10.70 8.65 35.89
C PRO A 125 -11.04 7.46 34.99
N ARG A 126 -10.38 6.35 35.30
CA ARG A 126 -10.41 5.06 34.60
C ARG A 126 -11.71 4.32 34.91
N VAL A 127 -12.55 4.10 33.91
CA VAL A 127 -13.60 3.07 33.94
C VAL A 127 -12.93 1.71 33.84
N GLU A 128 -13.16 0.88 34.85
CA GLU A 128 -12.60 -0.45 35.01
C GLU A 128 -13.24 -1.43 34.01
N LEU A 129 -12.45 -1.84 33.01
CA LEU A 129 -12.81 -2.90 32.05
C LEU A 129 -11.80 -4.06 32.17
N ARG A 130 -12.38 -5.26 32.25
CA ARG A 130 -11.78 -6.58 32.52
C ARG A 130 -10.53 -6.91 31.70
N PRO A 131 -9.64 -7.77 32.23
CA PRO A 131 -8.42 -8.19 31.54
C PRO A 131 -8.69 -9.19 30.40
N PRO A 132 -8.06 -9.05 29.23
CA PRO A 132 -8.02 -10.09 28.21
C PRO A 132 -6.92 -11.13 28.48
N VAL A 133 -7.19 -12.32 27.93
CA VAL A 133 -6.50 -13.59 28.08
C VAL A 133 -5.07 -13.56 27.49
N ARG A 134 -4.17 -14.25 28.19
CA ARG A 134 -2.74 -14.44 27.91
C ARG A 134 -2.57 -15.38 26.69
N MET A 135 -2.07 -14.88 25.56
CA MET A 135 -1.55 -15.72 24.46
C MET A 135 -0.06 -15.98 24.67
N GLN A 136 0.33 -17.26 24.58
CA GLN A 136 1.70 -17.74 24.70
C GLN A 136 2.44 -17.56 23.37
N THR A 137 3.66 -17.04 23.42
CA THR A 137 4.62 -16.96 22.32
C THR A 137 5.23 -18.34 22.00
N PRO A 138 5.48 -18.67 20.71
CA PRO A 138 6.20 -19.89 20.33
C PRO A 138 7.64 -19.87 20.83
N GLN A 139 8.10 -21.01 21.35
CA GLN A 139 9.49 -21.24 21.77
C GLN A 139 10.42 -21.19 20.55
N GLU A 140 11.46 -20.35 20.64
CA GLU A 140 12.58 -20.31 19.73
C GLU A 140 13.53 -21.48 20.06
N GLU A 141 13.76 -22.33 19.06
CA GLU A 141 14.57 -23.54 19.16
C GLU A 141 16.07 -23.16 19.20
N VAL A 142 16.65 -23.20 20.39
CA VAL A 142 18.08 -22.95 20.63
C VAL A 142 18.87 -24.17 20.16
N LEU A 143 19.57 -24.05 19.02
CA LEU A 143 20.58 -25.04 18.62
C LEU A 143 21.82 -24.95 19.54
N PRO A 144 22.30 -26.08 20.09
CA PRO A 144 23.51 -26.13 20.88
C PRO A 144 24.69 -26.31 19.93
N ASN A 145 25.40 -25.23 19.61
CA ASN A 145 26.86 -25.19 19.42
C ASN A 145 27.27 -23.79 18.97
N GLY A 146 27.73 -23.02 19.96
CA GLY A 146 28.18 -21.63 19.80
C GLY A 146 29.54 -21.52 19.14
N VAL A 147 29.58 -21.62 17.81
CA VAL A 147 30.66 -21.04 17.00
C VAL A 147 30.03 -20.40 15.76
N ARG A 148 29.76 -19.09 15.83
CA ARG A 148 29.34 -18.29 14.67
C ARG A 148 30.56 -18.06 13.79
N ASP A 149 30.69 -18.86 12.74
CA ASP A 149 31.75 -18.72 11.74
C ASP A 149 31.43 -17.54 10.80
N THR A 150 31.75 -16.32 11.26
CA THR A 150 31.47 -15.04 10.57
C THR A 150 32.15 -14.94 9.20
N ARG A 151 33.15 -15.79 8.91
CA ARG A 151 33.90 -15.78 7.65
C ARG A 151 33.17 -16.47 6.50
N ALA A 152 32.27 -17.43 6.79
CA ALA A 152 31.49 -18.14 5.78
C ALA A 152 30.31 -17.28 5.27
N THR A 153 29.67 -16.53 6.16
CA THR A 153 28.53 -15.65 5.80
C THR A 153 28.98 -14.46 4.95
N VAL A 154 30.17 -13.90 5.19
CA VAL A 154 30.70 -12.77 4.39
C VAL A 154 31.07 -13.19 2.96
N ARG A 155 31.55 -14.43 2.73
CA ARG A 155 31.84 -14.91 1.37
C ARG A 155 30.58 -15.14 0.52
N LYS A 156 29.47 -15.51 1.15
CA LYS A 156 28.17 -15.65 0.44
C LYS A 156 27.58 -14.31 0.00
N ILE A 157 27.83 -13.22 0.74
CA ILE A 157 27.31 -11.88 0.40
C ILE A 157 28.08 -11.27 -0.78
N VAL A 158 29.39 -11.52 -0.90
CA VAL A 158 30.21 -10.96 -2.00
C VAL A 158 29.96 -11.66 -3.34
N GLN A 159 29.59 -12.94 -3.37
CA GLN A 159 29.24 -13.63 -4.62
C GLN A 159 27.91 -13.19 -5.22
N VAL A 160 26.96 -12.68 -4.41
CA VAL A 160 25.67 -12.21 -4.91
C VAL A 160 25.79 -10.85 -5.60
N HIS A 161 26.73 -9.99 -5.20
CA HIS A 161 26.91 -8.69 -5.84
C HIS A 161 27.68 -8.71 -7.17
N ASN A 162 28.58 -9.68 -7.37
CA ASN A 162 29.37 -9.75 -8.61
C ASN A 162 28.68 -10.52 -9.76
N GLY A 163 27.61 -11.28 -9.50
CA GLY A 163 26.88 -12.03 -10.53
C GLY A 163 25.71 -11.29 -11.18
N VAL A 164 25.14 -10.28 -10.52
CA VAL A 164 23.91 -9.60 -11.00
C VAL A 164 24.22 -8.41 -11.93
N GLY A 165 25.47 -7.91 -11.93
CA GLY A 165 25.87 -6.76 -12.73
C GLY A 165 26.02 -6.98 -14.24
N GLN A 166 26.08 -8.23 -14.72
CA GLN A 166 26.33 -8.50 -16.16
C GLN A 166 25.08 -8.85 -16.98
N LEU A 167 23.97 -9.29 -16.36
CA LEU A 167 22.76 -9.66 -17.12
C LEU A 167 21.85 -8.47 -17.44
N GLN A 168 22.02 -7.34 -16.78
CA GLN A 168 21.19 -6.14 -17.02
C GLN A 168 21.68 -5.28 -18.20
N ALA A 169 22.92 -5.50 -18.67
CA ALA A 169 23.46 -4.77 -19.81
C ALA A 169 22.94 -5.26 -21.17
N GLN A 170 22.25 -6.42 -21.24
CA GLN A 170 21.87 -7.04 -22.52
C GLN A 170 20.38 -6.92 -22.90
N GLN A 171 19.52 -6.36 -22.03
CA GLN A 171 18.07 -6.21 -22.29
C GLN A 171 17.63 -4.82 -22.78
N VAL A 172 18.56 -3.88 -22.98
CA VAL A 172 18.24 -2.49 -23.40
C VAL A 172 18.05 -2.36 -24.94
N ALA A 173 18.11 -3.45 -25.70
CA ALA A 173 18.24 -3.39 -27.16
C ALA A 173 16.97 -3.66 -27.99
N SER A 174 15.76 -3.71 -27.42
CA SER A 174 14.55 -3.99 -28.21
C SER A 174 13.30 -3.35 -27.61
N GLY A 175 13.16 -2.03 -27.74
CA GLY A 175 11.93 -1.31 -27.39
C GLY A 175 10.77 -1.65 -28.32
N THR A 176 9.54 -1.48 -27.84
CA THR A 176 8.34 -1.02 -28.57
C THR A 176 7.34 -0.49 -27.55
N THR A 177 7.00 0.78 -27.72
CA THR A 177 6.52 1.73 -26.74
C THR A 177 5.07 2.12 -27.01
N SER A 178 4.10 1.46 -26.37
CA SER A 178 2.81 2.07 -26.10
C SER A 178 3.01 3.05 -24.96
N SER A 179 3.17 4.32 -25.28
CA SER A 179 3.65 5.32 -24.37
C SER A 179 2.49 6.21 -23.91
N THR A 180 1.98 5.90 -22.72
CA THR A 180 1.23 6.85 -21.88
C THR A 180 2.22 7.45 -20.89
N THR A 181 2.16 8.75 -20.73
CA THR A 181 3.20 9.60 -20.13
C THR A 181 3.21 9.42 -18.62
N SER A 182 4.08 8.53 -18.13
CA SER A 182 4.36 8.34 -16.70
C SER A 182 5.68 9.03 -16.38
N SER A 183 5.59 10.27 -15.92
CA SER A 183 6.66 10.94 -15.21
C SER A 183 7.19 10.01 -14.10
N ALA A 184 8.51 9.82 -14.09
CA ALA A 184 9.23 9.00 -13.13
C ALA A 184 9.17 9.62 -11.74
N GLN A 185 7.99 9.56 -11.10
CA GLN A 185 7.95 9.53 -9.66
C GLN A 185 8.65 8.23 -9.26
N VAL A 186 9.69 8.34 -8.44
CA VAL A 186 10.06 7.24 -7.55
C VAL A 186 8.85 7.07 -6.64
N GLU A 187 7.82 6.43 -7.17
CA GLU A 187 6.78 5.83 -6.37
C GLU A 187 7.55 4.81 -5.55
N ILE A 188 7.90 5.21 -4.33
CA ILE A 188 8.18 4.26 -3.28
C ILE A 188 6.85 3.54 -3.14
N GLU A 189 6.66 2.55 -4.01
CA GLU A 189 5.58 1.59 -3.96
C GLU A 189 5.85 0.90 -2.63
N PHE A 190 5.26 1.47 -1.59
CA PHE A 190 5.35 0.97 -0.24
C PHE A 190 4.73 -0.40 -0.38
N ARG A 191 5.60 -1.42 -0.54
CA ARG A 191 5.25 -2.81 -0.73
C ARG A 191 4.74 -3.29 0.61
N ARG A 192 3.57 -2.75 0.96
CA ARG A 192 2.85 -3.06 2.17
C ARG A 192 2.57 -4.54 2.00
N GLU A 193 3.13 -5.35 2.88
CA GLU A 193 2.79 -6.76 2.96
C GLU A 193 1.33 -6.83 3.40
N VAL A 194 0.44 -6.66 2.44
CA VAL A 194 -0.99 -6.70 2.68
C VAL A 194 -1.39 -8.16 2.81
N ASN A 195 -1.98 -8.48 3.96
CA ASN A 195 -2.51 -9.81 4.21
C ASN A 195 -3.77 -9.99 3.36
N PRO A 196 -3.80 -10.95 2.41
CA PRO A 196 -4.92 -11.13 1.48
C PRO A 196 -6.22 -11.47 2.21
N THR A 197 -6.12 -12.13 3.37
CA THR A 197 -7.24 -12.40 4.27
C THR A 197 -7.90 -11.11 4.77
N VAL A 198 -7.11 -10.07 5.09
CA VAL A 198 -7.66 -8.79 5.54
C VAL A 198 -8.47 -8.15 4.41
N HIS A 199 -7.96 -8.21 3.18
CA HIS A 199 -8.67 -7.66 2.01
C HIS A 199 -9.99 -8.41 1.73
N ALA A 200 -9.99 -9.74 1.88
CA ALA A 200 -11.17 -10.56 1.72
C ALA A 200 -12.27 -10.22 2.75
N ILE A 201 -11.90 -10.14 4.03
CA ILE A 201 -12.82 -9.78 5.12
C ILE A 201 -13.37 -8.36 4.89
N LEU A 202 -12.51 -7.42 4.48
CA LEU A 202 -12.93 -6.04 4.25
C LEU A 202 -13.88 -5.92 3.06
N SER A 203 -13.62 -6.63 1.95
CA SER A 203 -14.54 -6.72 0.80
C SER A 203 -15.87 -7.38 1.14
N PHE A 204 -15.87 -8.36 2.04
CA PHE A 204 -17.08 -9.02 2.50
C PHE A 204 -17.96 -8.09 3.35
N LEU A 205 -17.34 -7.28 4.21
CA LEU A 205 -18.04 -6.31 5.07
C LEU A 205 -18.50 -5.07 4.30
N PHE A 206 -17.64 -4.56 3.41
CA PHE A 206 -17.88 -3.39 2.57
C PHE A 206 -17.55 -3.71 1.10
N PRO A 207 -18.56 -3.93 0.25
CA PRO A 207 -18.33 -4.32 -1.13
C PRO A 207 -17.49 -3.27 -1.87
N GLY A 208 -16.42 -3.73 -2.53
CA GLY A 208 -15.51 -2.90 -3.32
C GLY A 208 -14.31 -2.31 -2.57
N VAL A 209 -14.30 -2.28 -1.24
CA VAL A 209 -13.18 -1.69 -0.47
C VAL A 209 -11.90 -2.52 -0.60
N GLY A 210 -11.96 -3.85 -0.49
CA GLY A 210 -10.76 -4.68 -0.65
C GLY A 210 -10.18 -4.62 -2.06
N GLN A 211 -11.00 -4.33 -3.08
CA GLN A 211 -10.50 -4.09 -4.44
C GLN A 211 -9.78 -2.75 -4.59
N LEU A 212 -10.26 -1.70 -3.90
CA LEU A 212 -9.53 -0.43 -3.78
C LEU A 212 -8.15 -0.63 -3.14
N LEU A 213 -8.07 -1.42 -2.06
CA LEU A 213 -6.80 -1.73 -1.38
C LEU A 213 -5.85 -2.59 -2.23
N ASN A 214 -6.40 -3.41 -3.13
CA ASN A 214 -5.64 -4.15 -4.13
C ASN A 214 -5.18 -3.27 -5.32
N GLY A 215 -5.40 -1.95 -5.27
CA GLY A 215 -5.04 -1.03 -6.36
C GLY A 215 -5.92 -1.15 -7.60
N GLN A 216 -7.02 -1.92 -7.56
CA GLN A 216 -8.00 -2.01 -8.64
C GLN A 216 -9.10 -0.98 -8.42
N VAL A 217 -8.73 0.29 -8.49
CA VAL A 217 -9.59 1.43 -8.13
C VAL A 217 -10.88 1.43 -8.97
N GLY A 218 -10.77 1.20 -10.29
CA GLY A 218 -11.92 1.17 -11.19
C GLY A 218 -12.96 0.13 -10.80
N LYS A 219 -12.54 -1.11 -10.50
CA LYS A 219 -13.45 -2.19 -10.10
C LYS A 219 -14.04 -1.97 -8.72
N GLY A 220 -13.26 -1.48 -7.77
CA GLY A 220 -13.77 -1.22 -6.43
C GLY A 220 -14.81 -0.10 -6.41
N ILE A 221 -14.61 0.99 -7.17
CA ILE A 221 -15.63 2.05 -7.32
C ILE A 221 -16.89 1.49 -7.99
N LEU A 222 -16.75 0.71 -9.06
CA LEU A 222 -17.89 0.09 -9.75
C LEU A 222 -18.71 -0.80 -8.80
N LEU A 223 -18.06 -1.63 -7.99
CA LEU A 223 -18.72 -2.48 -6.99
C LEU A 223 -19.40 -1.68 -5.88
N ILE A 224 -18.79 -0.60 -5.39
CA ILE A 224 -19.40 0.30 -4.40
C ILE A 224 -20.68 0.93 -4.97
N LEU A 225 -20.62 1.46 -6.20
CA LEU A 225 -21.78 2.06 -6.87
C LEU A 225 -22.87 1.04 -7.15
N ALA A 226 -22.52 -0.15 -7.65
CA ALA A 226 -23.47 -1.23 -7.89
C ALA A 226 -24.15 -1.68 -6.59
N ALA A 227 -23.39 -1.82 -5.49
CA ALA A 227 -23.93 -2.15 -4.18
C ALA A 227 -24.86 -1.04 -3.66
N PHE A 228 -24.49 0.23 -3.83
CA PHE A 228 -25.32 1.36 -3.42
C PHE A 228 -26.65 1.41 -4.19
N VAL A 229 -26.59 1.25 -5.52
CA VAL A 229 -27.78 1.18 -6.38
C VAL A 229 -28.65 -0.01 -6.00
N ALA A 230 -28.05 -1.19 -5.77
CA ALA A 230 -28.77 -2.38 -5.33
C ALA A 230 -29.49 -2.15 -4.00
N VAL A 231 -28.82 -1.59 -2.99
CA VAL A 231 -29.43 -1.28 -1.68
C VAL A 231 -30.58 -0.28 -1.82
N THR A 232 -30.38 0.77 -2.64
CA THR A 232 -31.36 1.86 -2.79
C THR A 232 -32.60 1.43 -3.59
N LEU A 233 -32.40 0.70 -4.69
CA LEU A 233 -33.48 0.29 -5.60
C LEU A 233 -34.24 -0.93 -5.09
N LEU A 234 -33.55 -1.92 -4.49
CA LEU A 234 -34.17 -3.20 -4.18
C LEU A 234 -34.87 -3.24 -2.80
N ARG A 235 -34.87 -2.15 -2.01
CA ARG A 235 -35.47 -2.05 -0.66
C ARG A 235 -35.39 -3.38 0.11
N LEU A 236 -34.16 -3.88 0.29
CA LEU A 236 -33.88 -5.29 0.57
C LEU A 236 -34.19 -5.67 2.02
N GLU A 237 -35.40 -6.19 2.25
CA GLU A 237 -35.80 -6.79 3.53
C GLU A 237 -35.72 -8.34 3.57
N PRO A 238 -35.70 -9.10 2.45
CA PRO A 238 -35.52 -10.57 2.54
C PRO A 238 -34.44 -11.23 1.65
N PHE A 239 -33.44 -10.50 1.13
CA PHE A 239 -32.39 -11.11 0.29
C PHE A 239 -31.15 -11.60 1.07
N GLY A 240 -31.30 -11.93 2.35
CA GLY A 240 -30.18 -12.21 3.27
C GLY A 240 -29.19 -13.25 2.77
N ILE A 241 -29.65 -14.39 2.24
CA ILE A 241 -28.77 -15.49 1.81
C ILE A 241 -28.15 -15.22 0.43
N LEU A 242 -28.93 -14.75 -0.55
CA LEU A 242 -28.39 -14.47 -1.89
C LEU A 242 -27.36 -13.34 -1.85
N MET A 243 -27.60 -12.28 -1.07
CA MET A 243 -26.61 -11.23 -0.84
C MET A 243 -25.36 -11.76 -0.11
N LEU A 244 -25.52 -12.69 0.84
CA LEU A 244 -24.39 -13.34 1.50
C LEU A 244 -23.52 -14.12 0.52
N ILE A 245 -24.12 -14.90 -0.39
CA ILE A 245 -23.40 -15.65 -1.42
C ILE A 245 -22.70 -14.69 -2.39
N LEU A 246 -23.40 -13.63 -2.84
CA LEU A 246 -22.81 -12.63 -3.72
C LEU A 246 -21.61 -11.93 -3.06
N ARG A 247 -21.74 -11.55 -1.79
CA ARG A 247 -20.65 -10.96 -0.99
C ARG A 247 -19.49 -11.93 -0.81
N ALA A 248 -19.77 -13.21 -0.57
CA ALA A 248 -18.74 -14.24 -0.48
C ALA A 248 -17.98 -14.36 -1.80
N GLY A 249 -18.68 -14.36 -2.94
CA GLY A 249 -18.07 -14.35 -4.28
C GLY A 249 -17.14 -13.16 -4.52
N ILE A 250 -17.61 -11.94 -4.20
CA ILE A 250 -16.79 -10.71 -4.29
C ILE A 250 -15.57 -10.78 -3.35
N GLY A 251 -15.74 -11.35 -2.15
CA GLY A 251 -14.65 -11.57 -1.20
C GLY A 251 -13.59 -12.56 -1.71
N MET A 252 -14.01 -13.66 -2.34
CA MET A 252 -13.10 -14.65 -2.93
C MET A 252 -12.31 -14.06 -4.10
N ASP A 253 -12.94 -13.24 -4.96
CA ASP A 253 -12.25 -12.57 -6.06
C ASP A 253 -11.16 -11.61 -5.53
N ALA A 254 -11.48 -10.79 -4.52
CA ALA A 254 -10.49 -9.92 -3.88
C ALA A 254 -9.34 -10.69 -3.20
N TYR A 255 -9.63 -11.87 -2.64
CA TYR A 255 -8.63 -12.75 -2.04
C TYR A 255 -7.65 -13.26 -3.10
N LYS A 256 -8.15 -13.85 -4.20
CA LYS A 256 -7.31 -14.40 -5.27
C LYS A 256 -6.42 -13.33 -5.90
N ILE A 257 -6.96 -12.13 -6.13
CA ILE A 257 -6.17 -10.99 -6.62
C ILE A 257 -5.06 -10.62 -5.62
N GLY A 258 -5.37 -10.59 -4.33
CA GLY A 258 -4.38 -10.32 -3.28
C GLY A 258 -3.28 -11.38 -3.22
N GLU A 259 -3.64 -12.65 -3.42
CA GLU A 259 -2.71 -13.77 -3.47
C GLU A 259 -1.79 -13.70 -4.70
N LYS A 260 -2.33 -13.38 -5.88
CA LYS A 260 -1.52 -13.14 -7.08
C LYS A 260 -0.51 -12.01 -6.89
N ARG A 261 -0.94 -10.89 -6.29
CA ARG A 261 -0.04 -9.77 -5.95
C ARG A 261 1.03 -10.18 -4.95
N ARG A 262 0.68 -10.95 -3.92
CA ARG A 262 1.65 -11.51 -2.97
C ARG A 262 2.69 -12.39 -3.68
N ASN A 263 2.28 -13.16 -4.68
CA ASN A 263 3.16 -14.00 -5.49
C ASN A 263 3.96 -13.21 -6.55
N GLY A 264 3.85 -11.87 -6.57
CA GLY A 264 4.57 -11.02 -7.51
C GLY A 264 4.04 -11.08 -8.95
N GLN A 265 2.86 -11.67 -9.17
CA GLN A 265 2.23 -11.67 -10.49
C GLN A 265 1.64 -10.29 -10.77
N LYS A 266 1.88 -9.78 -11.99
CA LYS A 266 1.23 -8.56 -12.46
C LYS A 266 -0.25 -8.88 -12.72
N VAL A 267 -1.14 -8.18 -12.03
CA VAL A 267 -2.59 -8.32 -12.25
C VAL A 267 -3.02 -7.22 -13.22
N GLY A 268 -3.61 -7.59 -14.35
CA GLY A 268 -4.13 -6.63 -15.32
C GLY A 268 -5.29 -5.82 -14.75
N GLU A 269 -5.41 -4.56 -15.18
CA GLU A 269 -6.44 -3.62 -14.71
C GLU A 269 -7.89 -4.10 -15.01
N GLY A 270 -8.05 -5.05 -15.93
CA GLY A 270 -9.33 -5.62 -16.35
C GLY A 270 -9.56 -7.10 -16.07
N ASP A 271 -8.62 -7.84 -15.45
CA ASP A 271 -8.76 -9.29 -15.31
C ASP A 271 -9.77 -9.65 -14.22
N TRP A 272 -10.94 -10.17 -14.61
CA TRP A 272 -11.92 -10.76 -13.71
C TRP A 272 -11.67 -12.27 -13.65
N GLU A 273 -11.31 -12.81 -12.48
CA GLU A 273 -11.31 -14.25 -12.30
C GLU A 273 -12.70 -14.70 -11.85
N ILE A 274 -13.58 -14.87 -12.84
CA ILE A 274 -14.85 -15.55 -12.59
C ILE A 274 -14.51 -17.04 -12.44
N ALA A 275 -14.47 -17.49 -11.18
CA ALA A 275 -14.28 -18.89 -10.81
C ALA A 275 -15.54 -19.72 -11.08
#